data_AF-A0A947HDX9-F1
#
_entry.id   AF-A0A947HDX9-F1
#
_cell.length_a   1.000
_cell.length_b   1.000
_cell.length_c   1.000
_cell.angle_alpha   90.00
_cell.angle_beta   90.00
_cell.angle_gamma   90.00
#
_symmetry.space_group_name_H-M   'P 1'
#
loop_
_entity.id
_entity.type
_entity.pdbx_description
1 polymer ?
#
loop_
_entity_poly.entity_id
_entity_poly.type
_entity_poly.pdbx_seq_one_letter_code
_entity_poly.pdbx_strand_id
1 'polypeptide(L)'
;MNEILVRTWQLLSQNWILLGPVLIETVIMLVFTSGGGMGEGSAMSILALFFLHQALLGGWLYQMKIVLLQREPKTSLDDFFEGLARYFWPMLNGASVFFLLFMLLFMLGSLISEAWFGPLDQGLIEKALPLVQNGNLEKLQSLAQTEAAKVLVFLQWAQVLVGVLTLLAIVGVVTSFWQQYCVLGQLTWWQAWKRSKNLIFKFPGKITYLGFLWLVPTVILQFFTLSGQAVLQILAMGLDLVVKTYFTLLFCQLVFDLDRESVTPLPGAQETPRL
;
A
#
# COMPACT_ATOMS: atom_id res chain seq x y z
N MET A 1 18.83 7.60 14.83
CA MET A 1 17.43 7.21 14.51
C MET A 1 16.44 8.26 15.00
N ASN A 2 16.62 8.83 16.20
CA ASN A 2 15.75 9.92 16.65
C ASN A 2 15.82 11.17 15.76
N GLU A 3 17.01 11.52 15.22
CA GLU A 3 17.17 12.68 14.33
C GLU A 3 16.37 12.58 13.03
N ILE A 4 16.30 11.40 12.40
CA ILE A 4 15.51 11.22 11.17
C ILE A 4 14.03 11.39 11.48
N LEU A 5 13.54 10.83 12.59
CA LEU A 5 12.15 10.94 13.03
C LEU A 5 11.74 12.40 13.29
N VAL A 6 12.59 13.16 14.00
CA VAL A 6 12.35 14.58 14.32
C VAL A 6 12.39 15.42 13.04
N ARG A 7 13.37 15.20 12.16
CA ARG A 7 13.48 15.92 10.90
C ARG A 7 12.31 15.64 9.97
N THR A 8 11.85 14.38 9.86
CA THR A 8 10.65 14.04 9.09
C THR A 8 9.43 14.76 9.62
N TRP A 9 9.27 14.81 10.95
CA TRP A 9 8.15 15.52 11.57
C TRP A 9 8.19 17.03 11.27
N GLN A 10 9.37 17.65 11.37
CA GLN A 10 9.54 19.06 11.03
C GLN A 10 9.17 19.33 9.57
N LEU A 11 9.65 18.50 8.63
CA LEU A 11 9.33 18.62 7.21
C LEU A 11 7.83 18.50 6.94
N LEU A 12 7.16 17.53 7.57
CA LEU A 12 5.70 17.37 7.46
C LEU A 12 4.95 18.57 8.04
N SER A 13 5.35 19.05 9.22
CA SER A 13 4.71 20.21 9.88
C SER A 13 4.86 21.52 9.09
N GLN A 14 5.88 21.61 8.23
CA GLN A 14 6.09 22.76 7.35
C GLN A 14 5.36 22.61 6.01
N ASN A 15 4.97 21.38 5.64
CA ASN A 15 4.39 21.01 4.35
C ASN A 15 3.08 20.19 4.50
N TRP A 16 2.09 20.74 5.20
CA TRP A 16 0.77 20.12 5.41
C TRP A 16 0.05 19.75 4.10
N ILE A 17 0.40 20.39 3.00
CA ILE A 17 -0.10 20.07 1.66
C ILE A 17 0.17 18.61 1.26
N LEU A 18 1.18 17.95 1.86
CA LEU A 18 1.45 16.53 1.66
C LEU A 18 0.31 15.63 2.15
N LEU A 19 -0.59 16.12 3.03
CA LEU A 19 -1.80 15.39 3.44
C LEU A 19 -2.89 15.44 2.36
N GLY A 20 -2.87 16.45 1.49
CA GLY A 20 -3.89 16.70 0.48
C GLY A 20 -4.11 15.51 -0.47
N PRO A 21 -3.06 14.96 -1.11
CA PRO A 21 -3.19 13.80 -1.97
C PRO A 21 -3.84 12.59 -1.30
N VAL A 22 -3.51 12.31 -0.03
CA VAL A 22 -4.10 11.18 0.71
C VAL A 22 -5.57 11.42 1.03
N LEU A 23 -5.93 12.67 1.34
CA LEU A 23 -7.33 13.04 1.57
C LEU A 23 -8.15 12.92 0.28
N ILE A 24 -7.62 13.37 -0.86
CA ILE A 24 -8.25 13.20 -2.18
C ILE A 24 -8.42 11.70 -2.50
N GLU A 25 -7.37 10.91 -2.31
CA GLU A 25 -7.39 9.45 -2.51
C GLU A 25 -8.48 8.79 -1.66
N THR A 26 -8.58 9.17 -0.38
CA THR A 26 -9.57 8.64 0.57
C THR A 26 -11.00 8.99 0.14
N VAL A 27 -11.24 10.23 -0.29
CA VAL A 27 -12.55 10.66 -0.81
C VAL A 27 -12.92 9.88 -2.06
N ILE A 28 -11.97 9.69 -2.99
CA ILE A 28 -12.18 8.87 -4.19
C ILE A 28 -12.54 7.44 -3.77
N MET A 29 -11.76 6.80 -2.90
CA MET A 29 -12.07 5.44 -2.45
C MET A 29 -13.46 5.34 -1.82
N LEU A 30 -13.84 6.28 -0.93
CA LEU A 30 -15.17 6.30 -0.32
C LEU A 30 -16.31 6.41 -1.34
N VAL A 31 -16.15 7.23 -2.39
CA VAL A 31 -17.15 7.33 -3.47
C VAL A 31 -17.28 6.02 -4.23
N PHE A 32 -16.17 5.32 -4.49
CA PHE A 32 -16.18 4.06 -5.22
C PHE A 32 -16.59 2.85 -4.36
N THR A 33 -16.42 2.88 -3.03
CA THR A 33 -16.75 1.75 -2.15
C THR A 33 -18.11 1.87 -1.46
N SER A 34 -18.75 3.04 -1.41
CA SER A 34 -19.98 3.29 -0.65
C SER A 34 -21.29 2.76 -1.28
N GLY A 35 -21.22 1.86 -2.26
CA GLY A 35 -22.38 1.12 -2.80
C GLY A 35 -23.42 1.95 -3.57
N GLY A 36 -23.30 3.28 -3.62
CA GLY A 36 -24.19 4.18 -4.36
C GLY A 36 -23.64 4.69 -5.70
N GLY A 37 -22.40 4.35 -6.06
CA GLY A 37 -21.75 4.70 -7.32
C GLY A 37 -21.55 3.49 -8.23
N MET A 38 -21.27 3.74 -9.52
CA MET A 38 -21.07 2.77 -10.63
C MET A 38 -20.06 1.61 -10.41
N GLY A 39 -19.54 1.41 -9.20
CA GLY A 39 -18.65 0.31 -8.83
C GLY A 39 -19.32 -0.62 -7.82
N GLU A 40 -20.18 -1.53 -8.26
CA GLU A 40 -20.57 -2.70 -7.47
C GLU A 40 -19.37 -3.64 -7.31
N GLY A 41 -18.34 -3.25 -6.56
CA GLY A 41 -17.20 -4.11 -6.20
C GLY A 41 -16.54 -4.87 -7.36
N SER A 42 -16.77 -4.44 -8.61
CA SER A 42 -16.39 -5.22 -9.79
C SER A 42 -14.87 -5.30 -9.87
N ALA A 43 -14.35 -6.41 -10.37
CA ALA A 43 -12.91 -6.59 -10.54
C ALA A 43 -12.28 -5.43 -11.34
N MET A 44 -13.00 -4.91 -12.33
CA MET A 44 -12.56 -3.76 -13.13
C MET A 44 -12.49 -2.45 -12.34
N SER A 45 -13.45 -2.18 -11.44
CA SER A 45 -13.37 -1.00 -10.56
C SER A 45 -12.24 -1.10 -9.54
N ILE A 46 -11.98 -2.29 -8.99
CA ILE A 46 -10.86 -2.52 -8.07
C ILE A 46 -9.52 -2.29 -8.80
N LEU A 47 -9.41 -2.81 -10.02
CA LEU A 47 -8.24 -2.60 -10.87
C LEU A 47 -8.03 -1.11 -11.20
N ALA A 48 -9.09 -0.42 -11.62
CA ALA A 48 -9.02 1.01 -11.93
C ALA A 48 -8.58 1.84 -10.70
N LEU A 49 -9.11 1.53 -9.52
CA LEU A 49 -8.70 2.17 -8.26
C LEU A 49 -7.23 1.89 -7.94
N PHE A 50 -6.76 0.66 -8.14
CA PHE A 50 -5.36 0.32 -7.92
C PHE A 50 -4.43 1.11 -8.85
N PHE A 51 -4.73 1.20 -10.15
CA PHE A 51 -3.92 1.99 -11.08
C PHE A 51 -3.98 3.48 -10.79
N LEU A 52 -5.16 4.00 -10.41
CA LEU A 52 -5.32 5.39 -10.01
C LEU A 52 -4.48 5.70 -8.77
N HIS A 53 -4.52 4.85 -7.74
CA HIS A 53 -3.68 4.97 -6.56
C HIS A 53 -2.20 5.07 -6.92
N GLN A 54 -1.72 4.18 -7.80
CA GLN A 54 -0.32 4.15 -8.23
C GLN A 54 0.08 5.43 -9.01
N ALA A 55 -0.83 5.96 -9.84
CA ALA A 55 -0.61 7.23 -10.53
C ALA A 55 -0.51 8.41 -9.55
N LEU A 56 -1.46 8.53 -8.61
CA LEU A 56 -1.46 9.58 -7.59
C LEU A 56 -0.21 9.51 -6.70
N LEU A 57 0.24 8.29 -6.38
CA LEU A 57 1.46 8.05 -5.61
C LEU A 57 2.71 8.64 -6.31
N GLY A 58 2.78 8.61 -7.64
CA GLY A 58 3.87 9.23 -8.39
C GLY A 58 3.97 10.75 -8.15
N GLY A 59 2.84 11.45 -8.18
CA GLY A 59 2.77 12.88 -7.84
C GLY A 59 3.14 13.15 -6.38
N TRP A 60 2.60 12.34 -5.48
CA TRP A 60 2.81 12.51 -4.05
C TRP A 60 4.27 12.28 -3.63
N LEU A 61 4.91 11.22 -4.13
CA LEU A 61 6.33 10.94 -3.88
C LEU A 61 7.24 12.02 -4.48
N TYR A 62 6.83 12.68 -5.57
CA TYR A 62 7.60 13.77 -6.16
C TYR A 62 7.54 15.03 -5.30
N GLN A 63 6.39 15.37 -4.70
CA GLN A 63 6.34 16.43 -3.69
C GLN A 63 7.26 16.11 -2.49
N MET A 64 7.27 14.85 -2.03
CA MET A 64 8.18 14.44 -0.96
C MET A 64 9.64 14.56 -1.38
N LYS A 65 9.98 14.22 -2.63
CA LYS A 65 11.32 14.43 -3.20
C LYS A 65 11.71 15.91 -3.15
N ILE A 66 10.81 16.82 -3.53
CA ILE A 66 11.06 18.27 -3.47
C ILE A 66 11.33 18.71 -2.03
N VAL A 67 10.46 18.32 -1.09
CA VAL A 67 10.61 18.67 0.34
C VAL A 67 11.93 18.15 0.93
N LEU A 68 12.43 17.00 0.46
CA LEU A 68 13.72 16.45 0.90
C LEU A 68 14.93 17.18 0.30
N LEU A 69 14.81 17.65 -0.95
CA LEU A 69 15.89 18.26 -1.72
C LEU A 69 15.98 19.79 -1.58
N GLN A 70 14.84 20.46 -1.42
CA GLN A 70 14.74 21.91 -1.28
C GLN A 70 14.32 22.25 0.15
N ARG A 71 15.13 23.07 0.84
CA ARG A 71 14.86 23.48 2.22
C ARG A 71 13.89 24.66 2.33
N GLU A 72 13.63 25.42 1.24
CA GLU A 72 13.07 26.78 1.36
C GLU A 72 11.70 27.03 0.71
N PRO A 73 11.36 26.60 -0.52
CA PRO A 73 9.97 26.69 -0.94
C PRO A 73 9.15 25.53 -0.37
N LYS A 74 7.98 25.88 0.20
CA LYS A 74 6.93 24.90 0.48
C LYS A 74 6.49 24.28 -0.84
N THR A 75 6.27 22.97 -0.85
CA THR A 75 5.71 22.31 -2.04
C THR A 75 4.29 22.78 -2.33
N SER A 76 3.85 22.65 -3.57
CA SER A 76 2.57 23.13 -4.11
C SER A 76 1.77 22.00 -4.77
N LEU A 77 0.51 22.26 -5.13
CA LEU A 77 -0.27 21.31 -5.94
C LEU A 77 0.26 21.19 -7.38
N ASP A 78 0.91 22.22 -7.90
CA ASP A 78 1.52 22.16 -9.24
C ASP A 78 2.65 21.13 -9.27
N ASP A 79 3.44 21.04 -8.20
CA ASP A 79 4.45 20.01 -8.02
C ASP A 79 3.82 18.61 -8.05
N PHE A 80 2.66 18.43 -7.41
CA PHE A 80 1.93 17.16 -7.44
C PHE A 80 1.56 16.76 -8.87
N PHE A 81 0.98 17.68 -9.65
CA PHE A 81 0.59 17.41 -11.03
C PHE A 81 1.80 17.21 -11.95
N GLU A 82 2.91 17.93 -11.74
CA GLU A 82 4.17 17.69 -12.47
C GLU A 82 4.69 16.27 -12.19
N GLY A 83 4.70 15.88 -10.92
CA GLY A 83 5.09 14.53 -10.51
C GLY A 83 4.18 13.46 -11.10
N LEU A 84 2.86 13.69 -11.09
CA LEU A 84 1.89 12.79 -11.70
C LEU A 84 2.18 12.65 -13.19
N ALA A 85 2.32 13.75 -13.92
CA ALA A 85 2.61 13.72 -15.36
C ALA A 85 3.94 13.00 -15.68
N ARG A 86 4.99 13.24 -14.88
CA ARG A 86 6.31 12.64 -15.10
C ARG A 86 6.35 11.15 -14.77
N TYR A 87 5.70 10.74 -13.68
CA TYR A 87 5.81 9.37 -13.14
C TYR A 87 4.59 8.51 -13.41
N PHE A 88 3.57 9.00 -14.12
CA PHE A 88 2.38 8.24 -14.52
C PHE A 88 2.75 6.90 -15.16
N TRP A 89 3.46 6.92 -16.29
CA TRP A 89 3.84 5.70 -17.01
C TRP A 89 4.77 4.78 -16.22
N PRO A 90 5.85 5.28 -15.58
CA PRO A 90 6.66 4.46 -14.69
C PRO A 90 5.84 3.76 -13.60
N MET A 91 4.90 4.45 -12.95
CA MET A 91 4.06 3.86 -11.90
C MET A 91 3.08 2.84 -12.44
N LEU A 92 2.39 3.14 -13.55
CA LEU A 92 1.47 2.21 -14.20
C LEU A 92 2.17 0.93 -14.64
N ASN A 93 3.33 1.03 -15.30
CA ASN A 93 4.10 -0.14 -15.74
C ASN A 93 4.48 -1.04 -14.56
N GLY A 94 4.89 -0.42 -13.45
CA GLY A 94 5.14 -1.12 -12.20
C GLY A 94 3.94 -1.84 -11.62
N ALA A 95 2.82 -1.13 -11.55
CA ALA A 95 1.54 -1.65 -11.10
C ALA A 95 1.10 -2.85 -11.95
N SER A 96 1.28 -2.78 -13.28
CA SER A 96 1.01 -3.90 -14.20
C SER A 96 1.90 -5.11 -13.93
N VAL A 97 3.20 -4.91 -13.70
CA VAL A 97 4.13 -6.01 -13.35
C VAL A 97 3.75 -6.63 -12.01
N PHE A 98 3.45 -5.81 -11.00
CA PHE A 98 3.00 -6.29 -9.70
C PHE A 98 1.70 -7.10 -9.82
N PHE A 99 0.73 -6.59 -10.59
CA PHE A 99 -0.54 -7.28 -10.81
C PHE A 99 -0.35 -8.61 -11.56
N LEU A 100 0.52 -8.65 -12.57
CA LEU A 100 0.83 -9.87 -13.29
C LEU A 100 1.50 -10.91 -12.38
N LEU A 101 2.43 -10.49 -11.53
CA LEU A 101 3.05 -11.36 -10.52
C LEU A 101 2.03 -11.87 -9.51
N PHE A 102 1.12 -10.99 -9.05
CA PHE A 102 0.02 -11.38 -8.16
C PHE A 102 -0.88 -12.43 -8.81
N MET A 103 -1.34 -12.20 -10.04
CA MET A 103 -2.18 -13.17 -10.75
C MET A 103 -1.46 -14.50 -10.96
N LEU A 104 -0.17 -14.48 -11.28
CA LEU A 104 0.62 -15.70 -11.46
C LEU A 104 0.78 -16.47 -10.14
N LEU A 105 1.09 -15.79 -9.04
CA LEU A 105 1.17 -16.41 -7.71
C LEU A 105 -0.19 -16.96 -7.26
N PHE A 106 -1.27 -16.23 -7.52
CA PHE A 106 -2.62 -16.67 -7.20
C PHE A 106 -3.02 -17.89 -8.02
N MET A 107 -2.76 -17.90 -9.34
CA MET A 107 -3.03 -19.06 -10.20
C MET A 107 -2.22 -20.28 -9.78
N LEU A 108 -0.91 -20.13 -9.53
CA LEU A 108 -0.07 -21.23 -9.06
C LEU A 108 -0.53 -21.75 -7.69
N GLY A 109 -0.83 -20.84 -6.76
CA GLY A 109 -1.37 -21.20 -5.45
C GLY A 109 -2.68 -21.95 -5.55
N SER A 110 -3.58 -21.51 -6.45
CA SER A 110 -4.86 -22.17 -6.70
C SER A 110 -4.67 -23.57 -7.31
N LEU A 111 -3.79 -23.73 -8.32
CA LEU A 111 -3.52 -25.03 -8.94
C LEU A 111 -2.92 -26.04 -7.94
N ILE A 112 -1.95 -25.60 -7.14
CA ILE A 112 -1.32 -26.44 -6.11
C ILE A 112 -2.35 -26.84 -5.04
N SER A 113 -3.20 -25.89 -4.63
CA SER A 113 -4.22 -26.13 -3.61
C SER A 113 -5.31 -27.05 -4.09
N GLU A 114 -5.76 -26.90 -5.33
CA GLU A 114 -6.72 -27.81 -5.95
C GLU A 114 -6.15 -29.23 -6.07
N ALA A 115 -4.87 -29.37 -6.43
CA ALA A 115 -4.21 -30.66 -6.51
C ALA A 115 -4.05 -31.35 -5.14
N TRP A 116 -3.90 -30.60 -4.04
CA TRP A 116 -3.69 -31.15 -2.69
C TRP A 116 -4.97 -31.33 -1.88
N PHE A 117 -5.91 -30.39 -1.97
CA PHE A 117 -7.11 -30.35 -1.13
C PHE A 117 -8.38 -30.72 -1.90
N GLY A 118 -8.31 -30.77 -3.23
CA GLY A 118 -9.45 -30.91 -4.11
C GLY A 118 -10.13 -29.58 -4.45
N PRO A 119 -11.10 -29.61 -5.37
CA PRO A 119 -11.77 -28.40 -5.86
C PRO A 119 -12.64 -27.77 -4.76
N LEU A 120 -12.67 -26.44 -4.77
CA LEU A 120 -13.53 -25.65 -3.90
C LEU A 120 -15.01 -25.82 -4.35
N ASP A 121 -15.87 -26.29 -3.45
CA ASP A 121 -17.30 -26.44 -3.75
C ASP A 121 -18.00 -25.08 -3.76
N GLN A 122 -18.31 -24.57 -4.95
CA GLN A 122 -19.02 -23.31 -5.14
C GLN A 122 -20.42 -23.31 -4.52
N GLY A 123 -21.11 -24.46 -4.53
CA GLY A 123 -22.44 -24.60 -3.93
C GLY A 123 -22.42 -24.46 -2.41
N LEU A 124 -21.31 -24.81 -1.75
CA LEU A 124 -21.13 -24.53 -0.32
C LEU A 124 -21.00 -23.02 -0.08
N ILE A 125 -20.24 -22.31 -0.91
CA ILE A 125 -20.01 -20.86 -0.79
C ILE A 125 -21.30 -20.08 -1.01
N GLU A 126 -22.06 -20.43 -2.05
CA GLU A 126 -23.34 -19.80 -2.36
C GLU A 126 -24.37 -19.98 -1.26
N LYS A 127 -24.35 -21.13 -0.54
CA LYS A 127 -25.21 -21.36 0.63
C LYS A 127 -24.70 -20.65 1.89
N ALA A 128 -23.39 -20.62 2.11
CA ALA A 128 -22.79 -20.10 3.34
C ALA A 128 -22.75 -18.56 3.35
N LEU A 129 -22.45 -17.91 2.23
CA LEU A 129 -22.32 -16.46 2.11
C LEU A 129 -23.55 -15.68 2.61
N PRO A 130 -24.80 -15.99 2.18
CA PRO A 130 -25.98 -15.30 2.69
C PRO A 130 -26.25 -15.60 4.17
N LEU A 131 -25.87 -16.77 4.68
CA LEU A 131 -26.01 -17.09 6.10
C LEU A 131 -25.04 -16.26 6.97
N VAL A 132 -23.82 -16.02 6.48
CA VAL A 132 -22.81 -15.16 7.13
C VAL A 132 -23.28 -13.70 7.10
N GLN A 133 -23.73 -13.20 5.94
CA GLN A 133 -24.21 -11.83 5.79
C GLN A 133 -25.42 -11.52 6.67
N ASN A 134 -26.31 -12.49 6.85
CA ASN A 134 -27.50 -12.35 7.69
C ASN A 134 -27.27 -12.75 9.17
N GLY A 135 -26.03 -13.09 9.56
CA GLY A 135 -25.69 -13.45 10.94
C GLY A 135 -26.40 -14.70 11.48
N ASN A 136 -26.84 -15.62 10.62
CA ASN A 136 -27.62 -16.79 11.03
C ASN A 136 -26.70 -17.95 11.46
N LEU A 137 -26.13 -17.82 12.66
CA LEU A 137 -25.13 -18.72 13.22
C LEU A 137 -25.62 -20.16 13.38
N GLU A 138 -26.89 -20.38 13.73
CA GLU A 138 -27.46 -21.72 13.91
C GLU A 138 -27.51 -22.51 12.59
N LYS A 139 -27.96 -21.86 11.50
CA LYS A 139 -27.96 -22.49 10.17
C LYS A 139 -26.56 -22.70 9.61
N LEU A 140 -25.63 -21.82 9.94
CA LEU A 140 -24.20 -22.00 9.64
C LEU A 140 -23.61 -23.21 10.35
N GLN A 141 -23.93 -23.40 11.63
CA GLN A 141 -23.49 -24.57 12.39
C GLN A 141 -24.10 -25.86 11.85
N SER A 142 -25.40 -25.87 11.50
CA SER A 142 -26.01 -27.08 10.92
C SER A 142 -25.45 -27.40 9.54
N LEU A 143 -25.18 -26.39 8.71
CA LEU A 143 -24.49 -26.56 7.42
C LEU A 143 -23.08 -27.13 7.63
N ALA A 144 -22.34 -26.63 8.63
CA ALA A 144 -21.00 -27.11 8.94
C ALA A 144 -20.98 -28.56 9.44
N GLN A 145 -22.01 -28.99 10.17
CA GLN A 145 -22.15 -30.39 10.60
C GLN A 145 -22.55 -31.31 9.43
N THR A 146 -23.43 -30.84 8.55
CA THR A 146 -23.98 -31.63 7.43
C THR A 146 -22.97 -31.78 6.29
N GLU A 147 -22.21 -30.72 6.00
CA GLU A 147 -21.25 -30.67 4.89
C GLU A 147 -19.79 -30.62 5.41
N ALA A 148 -19.50 -31.31 6.53
CA ALA A 148 -18.23 -31.22 7.26
C ALA A 148 -16.96 -31.40 6.41
N ALA A 149 -16.96 -32.36 5.48
CA ALA A 149 -15.83 -32.58 4.57
C ALA A 149 -15.57 -31.39 3.63
N LYS A 150 -16.64 -30.74 3.13
CA LYS A 150 -16.52 -29.58 2.26
C LYS A 150 -16.13 -28.33 3.04
N VAL A 151 -16.60 -28.19 4.28
CA VAL A 151 -16.16 -27.12 5.19
C VAL A 151 -14.68 -27.27 5.53
N LEU A 152 -14.19 -28.50 5.71
CA LEU A 152 -12.76 -28.74 5.92
C LEU A 152 -11.93 -28.26 4.72
N VAL A 153 -12.33 -28.61 3.49
CA VAL A 153 -11.68 -28.15 2.26
C VAL A 153 -11.76 -26.62 2.16
N PHE A 154 -12.92 -26.02 2.46
CA PHE A 154 -13.07 -24.56 2.48
C PHE A 154 -12.11 -23.88 3.48
N LEU A 155 -11.93 -24.44 4.67
CA LEU A 155 -10.98 -23.91 5.67
C LEU A 155 -9.53 -24.04 5.19
N GLN A 156 -9.17 -25.13 4.52
CA GLN A 156 -7.85 -25.30 3.91
C GLN A 156 -7.60 -24.26 2.81
N TRP A 157 -8.59 -24.00 1.96
CA TRP A 157 -8.54 -22.93 0.96
C TRP A 157 -8.47 -21.53 1.59
N ALA A 158 -9.16 -21.30 2.70
CA ALA A 158 -9.05 -20.05 3.46
C ALA A 158 -7.62 -19.85 4.00
N GLN A 159 -6.95 -20.91 4.46
CA GLN A 159 -5.55 -20.84 4.87
C GLN A 159 -4.60 -20.53 3.70
N VAL A 160 -4.84 -21.14 2.53
CA VAL A 160 -4.10 -20.81 1.30
C VAL A 160 -4.27 -19.33 0.96
N LEU A 161 -5.51 -18.83 0.99
CA LEU A 161 -5.80 -17.42 0.74
C LEU A 161 -5.06 -16.51 1.73
N VAL A 162 -5.09 -16.83 3.03
CA VAL A 162 -4.33 -16.09 4.06
C VAL A 162 -2.83 -16.12 3.79
N GLY A 163 -2.29 -17.27 3.40
CA GLY A 163 -0.88 -17.42 3.02
C GLY A 163 -0.50 -16.55 1.82
N VAL A 164 -1.32 -16.57 0.76
CA VAL A 164 -1.14 -15.74 -0.44
C VAL A 164 -1.24 -14.26 -0.07
N LEU A 165 -2.22 -13.85 0.73
CA LEU A 165 -2.38 -12.47 1.20
C LEU A 165 -1.19 -12.01 2.06
N THR A 166 -0.65 -12.90 2.90
CA THR A 166 0.54 -12.60 3.72
C THR A 166 1.78 -12.40 2.85
N LEU A 167 1.99 -13.27 1.85
CA LEU A 167 3.05 -13.10 0.87
C LEU A 167 2.91 -11.78 0.11
N LEU A 168 1.68 -11.42 -0.27
CA LEU A 168 1.41 -10.15 -0.95
C LEU A 168 1.64 -8.94 -0.07
N ALA A 169 1.31 -9.02 1.22
CA ALA A 169 1.65 -7.96 2.17
C ALA A 169 3.17 -7.77 2.23
N ILE A 170 3.95 -8.86 2.27
CA ILE A 170 5.42 -8.81 2.26
C ILE A 170 5.93 -8.21 0.95
N VAL A 171 5.44 -8.68 -0.21
CA VAL A 171 5.83 -8.12 -1.51
C VAL A 171 5.42 -6.65 -1.60
N GLY A 172 4.23 -6.28 -1.11
CA GLY A 172 3.73 -4.92 -1.04
C GLY A 172 4.67 -3.98 -0.27
N VAL A 173 5.10 -4.40 0.92
CA VAL A 173 6.11 -3.68 1.72
C VAL A 173 7.42 -3.55 0.95
N VAL A 174 7.88 -4.60 0.28
CA VAL A 174 9.12 -4.54 -0.52
C VAL A 174 8.96 -3.60 -1.73
N THR A 175 7.82 -3.62 -2.41
CA THR A 175 7.52 -2.74 -3.54
C THR A 175 7.34 -1.27 -3.16
N SER A 176 7.03 -0.97 -1.89
CA SER A 176 6.96 0.41 -1.41
C SER A 176 8.30 1.15 -1.59
N PHE A 177 9.42 0.46 -1.35
CA PHE A 177 10.75 1.00 -1.64
C PHE A 177 10.99 1.16 -3.15
N TRP A 178 10.40 0.31 -3.99
CA TRP A 178 10.61 0.39 -5.43
C TRP A 178 9.98 1.66 -5.98
N GLN A 179 8.75 1.98 -5.57
CA GLN A 179 8.06 3.20 -5.94
C GLN A 179 8.87 4.44 -5.53
N GLN A 180 9.43 4.44 -4.31
CA GLN A 180 10.31 5.52 -3.83
C GLN A 180 11.55 5.67 -4.72
N TYR A 181 12.24 4.57 -5.04
CA TYR A 181 13.42 4.59 -5.93
C TYR A 181 13.08 5.01 -7.36
N CYS A 182 11.90 4.67 -7.88
CA CYS A 182 11.43 5.12 -9.19
C CYS A 182 11.32 6.65 -9.26
N VAL A 183 10.90 7.31 -8.17
CA VAL A 183 10.71 8.77 -8.15
C VAL A 183 11.96 9.52 -7.67
N LEU A 184 12.55 9.09 -6.57
CA LEU A 184 13.76 9.70 -6.00
C LEU A 184 14.95 9.52 -6.94
N GLY A 185 15.12 8.33 -7.51
CA GLY A 185 16.26 8.00 -8.37
C GLY A 185 15.97 7.98 -9.87
N GLN A 186 14.74 8.26 -10.31
CA GLN A 186 14.32 8.12 -11.72
C GLN A 186 14.66 6.75 -12.32
N LEU A 187 14.58 5.72 -11.48
CA LEU A 187 14.94 4.37 -11.85
C LEU A 187 13.76 3.65 -12.51
N THR A 188 14.06 2.72 -13.41
CA THR A 188 13.08 1.71 -13.83
C THR A 188 12.74 0.77 -12.67
N TRP A 189 11.58 0.12 -12.69
CA TRP A 189 11.16 -0.83 -11.64
C TRP A 189 12.18 -1.94 -11.38
N TRP A 190 12.85 -2.43 -12.42
CA TRP A 190 13.90 -3.44 -12.27
C TRP A 190 15.15 -2.90 -11.57
N GLN A 191 15.56 -1.68 -11.90
CA GLN A 191 16.68 -1.01 -11.23
C GLN A 191 16.32 -0.68 -9.77
N ALA A 192 15.09 -0.22 -9.52
CA ALA A 192 14.56 0.06 -8.19
C ALA A 192 14.49 -1.21 -7.32
N TRP A 193 14.10 -2.35 -7.89
CA TRP A 193 14.17 -3.64 -7.20
C TRP A 193 15.60 -4.02 -6.80
N LYS A 194 16.55 -3.94 -7.73
CA LYS A 194 17.95 -4.27 -7.44
C LYS A 194 18.53 -3.37 -6.34
N ARG A 195 18.21 -2.07 -6.38
CA ARG A 195 18.69 -1.09 -5.40
C ARG A 195 18.04 -1.27 -4.03
N SER A 196 16.71 -1.42 -3.98
CA SER A 196 16.00 -1.69 -2.72
C SER A 196 16.48 -2.98 -2.06
N LYS A 197 16.69 -4.06 -2.83
CA LYS A 197 17.29 -5.30 -2.34
C LYS A 197 18.65 -5.03 -1.68
N ASN A 198 19.55 -4.33 -2.38
CA ASN A 198 20.88 -4.02 -1.85
C ASN A 198 20.80 -3.16 -0.58
N LEU A 199 19.89 -2.19 -0.52
CA LEU A 199 19.65 -1.36 0.66
C LEU A 199 19.19 -2.21 1.85
N ILE A 200 18.23 -3.12 1.62
CA ILE A 200 17.68 -4.02 2.65
C ILE A 200 18.74 -4.93 3.24
N PHE A 201 19.55 -5.56 2.38
CA PHE A 201 20.64 -6.41 2.86
C PHE A 201 21.78 -5.63 3.53
N LYS A 202 22.01 -4.38 3.12
CA LYS A 202 23.05 -3.53 3.72
C LYS A 202 22.63 -2.96 5.08
N PHE A 203 21.34 -2.66 5.28
CA PHE A 203 20.83 -2.01 6.49
C PHE A 203 19.59 -2.71 7.10
N PRO A 204 19.63 -4.03 7.34
CA PRO A 204 18.45 -4.80 7.76
C PRO A 204 17.88 -4.29 9.09
N GLY A 205 18.73 -4.00 10.08
CA GLY A 205 18.28 -3.51 11.38
C GLY A 205 17.53 -2.18 11.33
N LYS A 206 17.95 -1.24 10.46
CA LYS A 206 17.28 0.06 10.32
C LYS A 206 15.92 -0.08 9.64
N ILE A 207 15.84 -0.91 8.60
CA ILE A 207 14.59 -1.14 7.86
C ILE A 207 13.60 -1.92 8.71
N THR A 208 14.04 -2.99 9.39
CA THR A 208 13.19 -3.76 10.29
C THR A 208 12.65 -2.90 11.42
N TYR A 209 13.49 -2.05 12.04
CA TYR A 209 13.05 -1.12 13.07
C TYR A 209 11.96 -0.15 12.56
N LEU A 210 12.18 0.47 11.40
CA LEU A 210 11.19 1.38 10.81
C LEU A 210 9.91 0.66 10.37
N GLY A 211 10.03 -0.57 9.88
CA GLY A 211 8.90 -1.43 9.57
C GLY A 211 8.04 -1.71 10.81
N PHE A 212 8.66 -2.04 11.95
CA PHE A 212 7.94 -2.19 13.22
C PHE A 212 7.33 -0.87 13.71
N LEU A 213 8.07 0.25 13.60
CA LEU A 213 7.58 1.57 13.99
C LEU A 213 6.34 1.98 13.19
N TRP A 214 6.25 1.58 11.92
CA TRP A 214 5.08 1.77 11.05
C TRP A 214 3.95 0.79 11.36
N LEU A 215 4.27 -0.50 11.49
CA LEU A 215 3.27 -1.56 11.64
C LEU A 215 2.43 -1.40 12.91
N VAL A 216 3.06 -1.09 14.04
CA VAL A 216 2.38 -0.95 15.34
C VAL A 216 1.24 0.09 15.31
N PRO A 217 1.48 1.36 14.94
CA PRO A 217 0.41 2.35 14.86
C PRO A 217 -0.63 2.00 13.79
N THR A 218 -0.23 1.46 12.63
CA THR A 218 -1.20 1.04 11.60
C THR A 218 -2.15 -0.05 12.12
N VAL A 219 -1.64 -1.07 12.81
CA VAL A 219 -2.49 -2.13 13.38
C VAL A 219 -3.42 -1.59 14.46
N ILE A 220 -2.92 -0.69 15.33
CA ILE A 220 -3.73 -0.04 16.37
C ILE A 220 -4.87 0.77 15.73
N LEU A 221 -4.57 1.58 14.71
CA LEU A 221 -5.57 2.38 14.02
C LEU A 221 -6.60 1.52 13.30
N GLN A 222 -6.17 0.43 12.65
CA GLN A 222 -7.09 -0.53 12.02
C GLN A 222 -7.99 -1.25 13.04
N PHE A 223 -7.49 -1.51 14.26
CA PHE A 223 -8.35 -2.03 15.32
C PHE A 223 -9.44 -1.02 15.71
N PHE A 224 -9.09 0.27 15.79
CA PHE A 224 -10.06 1.32 16.10
C PHE A 224 -11.06 1.58 14.97
N THR A 225 -10.68 1.44 13.70
CA THR A 225 -11.63 1.52 12.58
C THR A 225 -12.66 0.39 12.62
N LEU A 226 -12.29 -0.77 13.17
CA LEU A 226 -13.19 -1.93 13.34
C LEU A 226 -13.98 -1.94 14.66
N SER A 227 -13.76 -0.97 15.55
CA SER A 227 -14.36 -0.95 16.90
C SER A 227 -15.88 -0.71 16.95
N GLY A 228 -16.51 -0.32 15.84
CA GLY A 228 -17.94 0.01 15.76
C GLY A 228 -18.34 1.32 16.44
N GLN A 229 -17.42 2.05 17.08
CA GLN A 229 -17.68 3.35 17.70
C GLN A 229 -17.35 4.49 16.73
N ALA A 230 -18.36 5.23 16.28
CA ALA A 230 -18.21 6.27 15.26
C ALA A 230 -17.12 7.31 15.58
N VAL A 231 -17.01 7.77 16.83
CA VAL A 231 -15.99 8.74 17.25
C VAL A 231 -14.58 8.15 17.13
N LEU A 232 -14.37 6.91 17.58
CA LEU A 232 -13.08 6.23 17.46
C LEU A 232 -12.73 5.96 16.00
N GLN A 233 -13.72 5.63 15.17
CA GLN A 233 -13.51 5.43 13.72
C GLN A 233 -13.07 6.71 13.02
N ILE A 234 -13.73 7.84 13.29
CA ILE A 234 -13.37 9.15 12.71
C ILE A 234 -11.96 9.56 13.14
N LEU A 235 -11.64 9.43 14.44
CA LEU A 235 -10.31 9.73 14.94
C LEU A 235 -9.25 8.80 14.35
N ALA A 236 -9.55 7.51 14.23
CA ALA A 236 -8.64 6.52 13.65
C ALA A 236 -8.37 6.82 12.17
N MET A 237 -9.40 7.16 11.39
CA MET A 237 -9.23 7.57 9.99
C MET A 237 -8.39 8.85 9.87
N GLY A 238 -8.65 9.87 10.69
CA GLY A 238 -7.87 11.11 10.68
C GLY A 238 -6.40 10.90 11.05
N LEU A 239 -6.14 10.07 12.06
CA LEU A 239 -4.78 9.69 12.45
C LEU A 239 -4.09 8.82 11.40
N ASP A 240 -4.83 7.94 10.73
CA ASP A 240 -4.28 7.09 9.65
C ASP A 240 -3.75 7.92 8.49
N LEU A 241 -4.43 9.01 8.11
CA LEU A 241 -3.94 9.96 7.09
C LEU A 241 -2.59 10.57 7.48
N VAL A 242 -2.47 11.01 8.73
CA VAL A 242 -1.23 11.62 9.26
C VAL A 242 -0.12 10.58 9.32
N VAL A 243 -0.41 9.39 9.84
CA VAL A 243 0.53 8.27 9.96
C VAL A 243 1.01 7.83 8.57
N LYS A 244 0.12 7.59 7.62
CA LYS A 244 0.47 7.20 6.24
C LYS A 244 1.40 8.23 5.60
N THR A 245 1.08 9.52 5.75
CA THR A 245 1.90 10.61 5.20
C THR A 245 3.26 10.71 5.86
N TYR A 246 3.29 10.68 7.20
CA TYR A 246 4.52 10.72 7.97
C TYR A 246 5.45 9.57 7.62
N PHE A 247 4.95 8.33 7.61
CA PHE A 247 5.77 7.17 7.33
C PHE A 247 6.23 7.11 5.87
N THR A 248 5.40 7.52 4.92
CA THR A 248 5.82 7.61 3.51
C THR A 248 6.97 8.60 3.35
N LEU A 249 6.89 9.77 4.00
CA LEU A 249 7.98 10.75 4.03
C LEU A 249 9.22 10.21 4.76
N LEU A 250 9.02 9.50 5.87
CA LEU A 250 10.09 8.88 6.65
C LEU A 250 10.87 7.85 5.81
N PHE A 251 10.17 6.99 5.06
CA PHE A 251 10.82 6.03 4.16
C PHE A 251 11.55 6.74 3.02
N CYS A 252 10.97 7.79 2.43
CA CYS A 252 11.67 8.60 1.43
C CYS A 252 12.95 9.24 2.00
N GLN A 253 12.88 9.78 3.22
CA GLN A 253 14.03 10.34 3.91
C GLN A 253 15.07 9.28 4.24
N LEU A 254 14.64 8.06 4.60
CA LEU A 254 15.54 6.95 4.84
C LEU A 254 16.33 6.59 3.57
N VAL A 255 15.64 6.44 2.43
CA VAL A 255 16.28 6.19 1.14
C VAL A 255 17.25 7.32 0.80
N PHE A 256 16.83 8.57 1.00
CA PHE A 256 17.67 9.75 0.78
C PHE A 256 18.95 9.76 1.63
N ASP A 257 18.84 9.45 2.92
CA ASP A 257 19.96 9.49 3.86
C ASP A 257 20.90 8.27 3.69
N LEU A 258 20.37 7.08 3.34
CA LEU A 258 21.16 5.85 3.24
C LEU A 258 21.75 5.58 1.84
N ASP A 259 21.15 6.14 0.78
CA ASP A 259 21.56 5.91 -0.62
C ASP A 259 21.51 7.22 -1.43
N ARG A 260 22.10 8.27 -0.87
CA ARG A 260 22.05 9.64 -1.44
C ARG A 260 22.54 9.74 -2.88
N GLU A 261 23.53 8.92 -3.25
CA GLU A 261 24.10 8.88 -4.61
C GLU A 261 23.09 8.40 -5.65
N SER A 262 22.08 7.64 -5.24
CA SER A 262 21.02 7.17 -6.12
C SER A 262 19.92 8.21 -6.35
N VAL A 263 19.90 9.30 -5.59
CA VAL A 263 18.86 10.33 -5.67
C VAL A 263 19.21 11.31 -6.79
N THR A 264 18.32 11.41 -7.76
CA THR A 264 18.47 12.34 -8.88
C THR A 264 18.09 13.76 -8.46
N PRO A 265 18.84 14.79 -8.91
CA PRO A 265 18.50 16.18 -8.62
C PRO A 265 17.15 16.56 -9.24
N LEU A 266 16.59 17.69 -8.79
CA LEU A 266 15.38 18.23 -9.39
C LEU A 266 15.69 18.79 -10.80
N PRO A 267 14.76 18.70 -11.76
CA PRO A 267 14.92 19.29 -13.07
C PRO A 267 15.13 20.80 -12.93
N GLY A 268 16.15 21.35 -13.59
CA GLY A 268 16.47 22.78 -13.52
C GLY A 268 17.28 23.21 -12.29
N ALA A 269 17.60 22.29 -11.36
CA ALA A 269 18.61 22.56 -10.34
C ALA A 269 20.00 22.50 -10.99
N GLN A 270 20.53 23.66 -11.40
CA GLN A 270 21.96 23.78 -11.68
C GLN A 270 22.73 23.33 -10.43
N GLU A 271 23.77 22.52 -10.63
CA GLU A 271 24.72 22.15 -9.59
C GLU A 271 25.22 23.43 -8.92
N THR A 272 24.63 23.77 -7.78
CA THR A 272 25.24 24.76 -6.89
C THR A 272 26.46 24.03 -6.33
N PRO A 273 27.69 24.52 -6.57
CA PRO A 273 28.86 23.91 -5.98
C PRO A 273 28.66 23.98 -4.47
N ARG A 274 28.59 22.80 -3.84
CA ARG A 274 28.50 22.68 -2.39
C ARG A 274 29.83 23.20 -1.83
N LEU A 275 29.81 24.40 -1.23
CA LEU A 275 30.81 24.82 -0.25
C LEU A 275 30.55 24.11 1.08
#